data_AF-A0A2N2Q2Z6-F1
#
_entry.id   AF-A0A2N2Q2Z6-F1
#
_cell.length_a   1.000
_cell.length_b   1.000
_cell.length_c   1.000
_cell.angle_alpha   90.00
_cell.angle_beta   90.00
_cell.angle_gamma   90.00
#
_symmetry.space_group_name_H-M   'P 1'
#
loop_
_entity.id
_entity.type
_entity.pdbx_description
1 polymer ?
#
loop_
_entity_poly.entity_id
_entity_poly.type
_entity_poly.pdbx_seq_one_letter_code
_entity_poly.pdbx_strand_id
1 'polypeptide(L)'
;MSLWKTLLLCIAAPLLTGCITDPATRLAYDIERGASQLSQEDGARHTVVHRTPSKAGECEGPYTVQLDKVGALIIWCRDATDATVSSHSTSYQSRFIDTPQTWILEKPAGTTLNIILERRAGRAIVIDVR
;
A
#
# COMPACT_ATOMS: atom_id res chain seq x y z
N MET A 1 8.40 -56.80 7.95
CA MET A 1 7.29 -55.85 8.10
C MET A 1 7.86 -54.55 8.61
N SER A 2 8.20 -53.62 7.71
CA SER A 2 8.90 -52.38 8.04
C SER A 2 7.91 -51.22 8.07
N LEU A 3 7.80 -50.58 9.24
CA LEU A 3 7.09 -49.33 9.46
C LEU A 3 7.81 -48.19 8.75
N TRP A 4 7.18 -47.58 7.75
CA TRP A 4 7.48 -46.20 7.38
C TRP A 4 6.28 -45.32 7.68
N LYS A 5 6.38 -44.64 8.82
CA LYS A 5 5.47 -43.58 9.25
C LYS A 5 5.64 -42.40 8.29
N THR A 6 4.64 -42.17 7.45
CA THR A 6 4.51 -40.94 6.66
C THR A 6 4.24 -39.79 7.62
N LEU A 7 5.27 -39.01 7.94
CA LEU A 7 5.13 -37.78 8.70
C LEU A 7 4.54 -36.71 7.78
N LEU A 8 3.21 -36.59 7.78
CA LEU A 8 2.51 -35.43 7.22
C LEU A 8 2.90 -34.21 8.07
N LEU A 9 3.89 -33.46 7.61
CA LEU A 9 4.20 -32.14 8.13
C LEU A 9 3.08 -31.19 7.67
N CYS A 10 2.05 -31.06 8.50
CA CYS A 10 1.06 -30.00 8.37
C CYS A 10 1.78 -28.66 8.53
N ILE A 11 2.19 -28.06 7.41
CA ILE A 11 2.61 -26.66 7.35
C ILE A 11 1.36 -25.85 7.65
N ALA A 12 1.16 -25.52 8.93
CA ALA A 12 0.18 -24.54 9.35
C ALA A 12 0.62 -23.19 8.79
N ALA A 13 0.06 -22.83 7.63
CA ALA A 13 0.19 -21.49 7.08
C ALA A 13 -0.45 -20.49 8.09
N PRO A 14 0.28 -19.46 8.56
CA PRO A 14 -0.31 -18.47 9.44
C PRO A 14 -1.21 -17.54 8.61
N LEU A 15 -2.48 -17.91 8.43
CA LEU A 15 -3.52 -17.12 7.76
C LEU A 15 -4.18 -16.09 8.72
N LEU A 16 -3.39 -15.36 9.52
CA LEU A 16 -3.95 -14.49 10.58
C LEU A 16 -3.39 -13.06 10.68
N THR A 17 -2.72 -12.52 9.65
CA THR A 17 -2.26 -11.10 9.70
C THR A 17 -3.27 -10.08 9.16
N GLY A 18 -4.47 -10.49 8.75
CA GLY A 18 -5.37 -9.65 7.96
C GLY A 18 -6.44 -8.83 8.70
N CYS A 19 -6.68 -9.06 10.00
CA CYS A 19 -7.90 -8.52 10.62
C CYS A 19 -7.76 -7.07 11.14
N ILE A 20 -6.56 -6.59 11.45
CA ILE A 20 -6.35 -5.27 12.06
C ILE A 20 -5.14 -4.59 11.40
N THR A 21 -5.41 -3.81 10.35
CA THR A 21 -4.41 -2.96 9.68
C THR A 21 -5.03 -1.60 9.46
N ASP A 22 -4.30 -0.54 9.77
CA ASP A 22 -4.71 0.84 9.52
C ASP A 22 -4.66 1.19 8.01
N PRO A 23 -5.22 2.34 7.57
CA PRO A 23 -5.23 2.75 6.17
C PRO A 23 -3.84 2.89 5.54
N ALA A 24 -2.87 3.46 6.25
CA ALA A 24 -1.52 3.68 5.70
C ALA A 24 -0.80 2.34 5.47
N THR A 25 -0.93 1.40 6.42
CA THR A 25 -0.39 0.04 6.27
C THR A 25 -0.98 -0.69 5.07
N ARG A 26 -2.30 -0.57 4.82
CA ARG A 26 -2.93 -1.19 3.65
C ARG A 26 -2.43 -0.63 2.33
N LEU A 27 -2.32 0.70 2.24
CA LEU A 27 -1.74 1.32 1.04
C LEU A 27 -0.28 0.89 0.84
N ALA A 28 0.50 0.76 1.91
CA ALA A 28 1.87 0.26 1.81
C ALA A 28 1.93 -1.18 1.26
N TYR A 29 1.00 -2.06 1.63
CA TYR A 29 0.90 -3.40 1.07
C TYR A 29 0.44 -3.42 -0.40
N ASP A 30 -0.45 -2.52 -0.79
CA ASP A 30 -0.81 -2.38 -2.21
C ASP A 30 0.41 -1.91 -3.04
N ILE A 31 1.22 -1.00 -2.49
CA ILE A 31 2.46 -0.55 -3.12
C ILE A 31 3.49 -1.69 -3.22
N GLU A 32 3.69 -2.46 -2.16
CA GLU A 32 4.56 -3.65 -2.20
C GLU A 32 4.11 -4.61 -3.30
N ARG A 33 2.81 -4.94 -3.33
CA ARG A 33 2.25 -5.83 -4.35
C ARG A 33 2.49 -5.27 -5.75
N GLY A 34 2.20 -3.99 -5.98
CA GLY A 34 2.41 -3.37 -7.29
C GLY A 34 3.88 -3.27 -7.70
N ALA A 35 4.79 -3.02 -6.76
CA ALA A 35 6.23 -3.04 -7.00
C ALA A 35 6.74 -4.45 -7.37
N SER A 36 6.16 -5.50 -6.78
CA SER A 36 6.47 -6.89 -7.14
C SER A 36 5.93 -7.29 -8.52
N GLN A 37 4.86 -6.64 -8.98
CA GLN A 37 4.24 -6.86 -10.30
C GLN A 37 4.87 -6.01 -11.41
N LEU A 38 5.67 -5.01 -11.07
CA LEU A 38 6.39 -4.18 -12.02
C LEU A 38 7.52 -5.00 -12.67
N SER A 39 7.52 -5.07 -14.01
CA SER A 39 8.59 -5.72 -14.78
C SER A 39 9.99 -5.21 -14.38
N GLN A 40 10.99 -6.07 -14.54
CA GLN A 40 12.40 -5.76 -14.25
C GLN A 40 13.07 -4.95 -15.38
N GLU A 41 12.41 -4.81 -16.53
CA GLU A 41 12.89 -4.00 -17.64
C GLU A 41 12.82 -2.51 -17.31
N ASP A 42 13.92 -1.78 -17.52
CA ASP A 42 13.93 -0.32 -17.36
C ASP A 42 12.91 0.35 -18.29
N GLY A 43 12.22 1.36 -17.79
CA GLY A 43 11.11 2.04 -18.46
C GLY A 43 9.76 1.33 -18.34
N ALA A 44 9.71 0.10 -17.81
CA ALA A 44 8.45 -0.57 -17.53
C ALA A 44 7.59 0.25 -16.57
N ARG A 45 6.26 0.19 -16.74
CA ARG A 45 5.30 0.90 -15.90
C ARG A 45 4.28 -0.03 -15.29
N HIS A 46 3.86 0.30 -14.07
CA HIS A 46 2.78 -0.39 -13.38
C HIS A 46 1.95 0.62 -12.58
N THR A 47 0.64 0.42 -12.53
CA THR A 47 -0.26 1.27 -11.73
C THR A 47 -0.72 0.50 -10.51
N VAL A 48 -0.33 0.96 -9.32
CA VAL A 48 -0.90 0.53 -8.05
C VAL A 48 -2.28 1.15 -7.91
N VAL A 49 -3.29 0.32 -7.65
CA VAL A 49 -4.68 0.74 -7.49
C VAL A 49 -5.08 0.53 -6.04
N HIS A 50 -5.28 1.62 -5.29
CA HIS A 50 -5.75 1.59 -3.91
C HIS A 50 -7.19 2.09 -3.83
N ARG A 51 -8.10 1.21 -3.37
CA ARG A 51 -9.53 1.52 -3.22
C ARG A 51 -9.80 1.96 -1.77
N THR A 52 -10.33 3.17 -1.61
CA THR A 52 -10.75 3.75 -0.32
C THR A 52 -12.28 3.84 -0.25
N PRO A 53 -12.90 3.67 0.93
CA PRO A 53 -12.28 3.18 2.15
C PRO A 53 -12.04 1.67 2.04
N SER A 54 -10.88 1.21 2.48
CA SER A 54 -10.59 -0.22 2.47
C SER A 54 -11.31 -0.98 3.60
N LYS A 55 -11.97 -0.27 4.53
CA LYS A 55 -12.88 -0.80 5.57
C LYS A 55 -14.00 0.20 5.89
N ALA A 56 -15.19 -0.29 6.26
CA ALA A 56 -16.32 0.54 6.67
C ALA A 56 -16.02 1.30 7.98
N GLY A 57 -16.49 2.54 8.09
CA GLY A 57 -16.31 3.40 9.28
C GLY A 57 -14.96 4.13 9.35
N GLU A 58 -14.04 3.88 8.40
CA GLU A 58 -12.79 4.62 8.27
C GLU A 58 -12.85 5.47 7.00
N CYS A 59 -12.34 6.72 7.05
CA CYS A 59 -12.30 7.60 5.88
C CYS A 59 -13.68 7.73 5.19
N GLU A 60 -14.75 7.96 5.97
CA GLU A 60 -16.11 8.13 5.43
C GLU A 60 -16.25 9.39 4.57
N GLY A 61 -15.48 10.43 4.91
CA GLY A 61 -15.34 11.65 4.13
C GLY A 61 -14.12 11.62 3.20
N PRO A 62 -13.69 12.81 2.74
CA PRO A 62 -12.44 12.95 1.99
C PRO A 62 -11.23 12.42 2.77
N TYR A 63 -10.17 12.10 2.04
CA TYR A 63 -8.92 11.68 2.65
C TYR A 63 -7.74 12.35 1.97
N THR A 64 -6.69 12.61 2.73
CA THR A 64 -5.43 13.13 2.21
C THR A 64 -4.38 12.04 2.31
N VAL A 65 -3.60 11.85 1.25
CA VAL A 65 -2.45 10.94 1.22
C VAL A 65 -1.18 11.74 0.97
N GLN A 66 -0.15 11.47 1.78
CA GLN A 66 1.20 11.95 1.55
C GLN A 66 2.15 10.79 1.30
N LEU A 67 2.80 10.78 0.14
CA LEU A 67 4.00 9.97 -0.13
C LEU A 67 5.20 10.89 -0.09
N ASP A 68 5.96 10.86 0.99
CA ASP A 68 7.08 11.77 1.21
C ASP A 68 8.39 11.27 0.59
N LYS A 69 9.21 12.21 0.12
CA LYS A 69 10.55 11.93 -0.40
C LYS A 69 11.49 11.26 0.61
N VAL A 70 11.25 11.43 1.91
CA VAL A 70 12.06 10.78 2.96
C VAL A 70 11.56 9.38 3.32
N GLY A 71 10.57 8.86 2.57
CA GLY A 71 10.05 7.50 2.74
C GLY A 71 8.90 7.38 3.75
N ALA A 72 8.31 8.50 4.20
CA ALA A 72 7.08 8.46 4.99
C ALA A 72 5.85 8.32 4.08
N LEU A 73 4.89 7.50 4.49
CA LEU A 73 3.55 7.43 3.94
C LEU A 73 2.57 7.81 5.04
N ILE A 74 1.69 8.77 4.77
CA ILE A 74 0.69 9.24 5.73
C ILE A 74 -0.67 9.27 5.05
N ILE A 75 -1.70 8.83 5.77
CA ILE A 75 -3.10 9.01 5.38
C ILE A 75 -3.84 9.72 6.51
N TRP A 76 -4.52 10.81 6.16
CA TRP A 76 -5.50 11.46 7.03
C TRP A 76 -6.90 11.11 6.56
N CYS A 77 -7.67 10.47 7.44
CA CYS A 77 -9.09 10.22 7.21
C CYS A 77 -9.90 11.36 7.79
N ARG A 78 -10.87 11.85 7.02
CA ARG A 78 -11.88 12.79 7.50
C ARG A 78 -13.25 12.13 7.55
N ASP A 79 -14.13 12.66 8.39
CA ASP A 79 -15.54 12.31 8.40
C ASP A 79 -16.33 13.10 7.35
N ALA A 80 -17.64 12.83 7.25
CA ALA A 80 -18.53 13.50 6.30
C ALA A 80 -18.66 15.03 6.52
N THR A 81 -18.23 15.55 7.68
CA THR A 81 -18.20 16.99 8.00
C THR A 81 -16.84 17.62 7.71
N ASP A 82 -15.93 16.87 7.08
CA ASP A 82 -14.55 17.27 6.77
C ASP A 82 -13.65 17.46 8.01
N ALA A 83 -14.04 16.91 9.16
CA ALA A 83 -13.18 16.89 10.34
C ALA A 83 -12.20 15.71 10.27
N THR A 84 -10.93 15.95 10.57
CA THR A 84 -9.93 14.87 10.65
C THR A 84 -10.20 13.98 11.86
N VAL A 85 -10.52 12.72 11.62
CA VAL A 85 -10.86 11.73 12.66
C VAL A 85 -9.73 10.76 12.95
N SER A 86 -8.80 10.58 12.00
CA SER A 86 -7.59 9.79 12.22
C SER A 86 -6.45 10.19 11.30
N SER A 87 -5.23 9.89 11.75
CA SER A 87 -4.01 9.98 10.95
C SER A 87 -3.17 8.74 11.21
N HIS A 88 -2.76 8.08 10.14
CA HIS A 88 -1.95 6.87 10.20
C HIS A 88 -0.73 7.03 9.32
N SER A 89 0.40 6.50 9.76
CA SER A 89 1.65 6.60 9.03
C SER A 89 2.46 5.31 9.08
N THR A 90 3.28 5.13 8.05
CA THR A 90 4.26 4.05 7.96
C THR A 90 5.41 4.48 7.06
N SER A 91 6.53 3.78 7.13
CA SER A 91 7.63 3.90 6.17
C SER A 91 7.88 2.61 5.40
N TYR A 92 7.02 1.60 5.59
CA TYR A 92 7.21 0.25 5.07
C TYR A 92 7.42 0.20 3.54
N GLN A 93 6.68 1.00 2.79
CA GLN A 93 6.75 1.08 1.33
C GLN A 93 8.14 1.51 0.81
N SER A 94 8.92 2.26 1.61
CA SER A 94 10.27 2.73 1.22
C SER A 94 11.26 1.60 0.96
N ARG A 95 10.95 0.37 1.40
CA ARG A 95 11.73 -0.82 1.08
C ARG A 95 11.62 -1.25 -0.39
N PHE A 96 10.50 -0.90 -1.03
CA PHE A 96 10.12 -1.42 -2.35
C PHE A 96 10.13 -0.37 -3.45
N ILE A 97 9.89 0.88 -3.09
CA ILE A 97 9.83 2.01 -4.02
C ILE A 97 10.70 3.18 -3.54
N ASP A 98 11.18 3.97 -4.48
CA ASP A 98 11.78 5.27 -4.20
C ASP A 98 10.80 6.38 -4.59
N THR A 99 10.68 7.40 -3.73
CA THR A 99 9.80 8.56 -3.96
C THR A 99 10.69 9.79 -4.16
N PRO A 100 10.94 10.25 -5.39
CA PRO A 100 11.91 11.32 -5.65
C PRO A 100 11.44 12.71 -5.17
N GLN A 101 10.15 12.87 -4.93
CA GLN A 101 9.52 14.10 -4.43
C GLN A 101 8.38 13.77 -3.48
N THR A 102 7.96 14.75 -2.68
CA THR A 102 6.78 14.59 -1.83
C THR A 102 5.51 14.83 -2.64
N TRP A 103 4.61 13.86 -2.64
CA TRP A 103 3.27 13.96 -3.19
C TRP A 103 2.28 14.14 -2.05
N ILE A 104 1.43 15.16 -2.10
CA ILE A 104 0.31 15.35 -1.18
C ILE A 104 -0.94 15.52 -2.04
N LEU A 105 -1.91 14.61 -1.88
CA LEU A 105 -3.12 14.60 -2.68
C LEU A 105 -4.33 14.46 -1.78
N GLU A 106 -5.31 15.32 -2.01
CA GLU A 106 -6.65 15.18 -1.47
C GLU A 106 -7.54 14.38 -2.43
N LYS A 107 -8.31 13.45 -1.87
CA LYS A 107 -9.17 12.55 -2.61
C LYS A 107 -10.58 12.58 -2.00
N PRO A 108 -11.63 12.72 -2.82
CA PRO A 108 -13.00 12.60 -2.32
C PRO A 108 -13.25 11.20 -1.72
N ALA A 109 -14.24 11.13 -0.83
CA ALA A 109 -14.69 9.87 -0.24
C ALA A 109 -14.96 8.81 -1.31
N GLY A 110 -14.56 7.56 -1.06
CA GLY A 110 -14.84 6.44 -1.97
C GLY A 110 -14.00 6.41 -3.25
N THR A 111 -13.18 7.43 -3.52
CA THR A 111 -12.42 7.48 -4.77
C THR A 111 -11.18 6.61 -4.72
N THR A 112 -10.75 6.15 -5.89
CA THR A 112 -9.53 5.34 -6.03
C THR A 112 -8.31 6.24 -6.09
N LEU A 113 -7.27 5.88 -5.36
CA LEU A 113 -5.92 6.43 -5.51
C LEU A 113 -5.12 5.53 -6.46
N ASN A 114 -4.50 6.12 -7.46
CA ASN A 114 -3.58 5.45 -8.37
C ASN A 114 -2.16 5.98 -8.17
N ILE A 115 -1.20 5.07 -8.00
CA ILE A 115 0.22 5.41 -7.92
C ILE A 115 0.91 4.73 -9.10
N ILE A 116 1.56 5.52 -9.94
CA ILE A 116 2.26 5.00 -11.12
C ILE A 116 3.72 4.82 -10.77
N LEU A 117 4.18 3.59 -10.94
CA LEU A 117 5.56 3.18 -10.77
C LEU A 117 6.22 3.05 -12.14
N GLU A 118 7.47 3.46 -12.22
CA GLU A 118 8.35 3.20 -13.38
C GLU A 118 9.64 2.53 -12.91
N ARG A 119 10.11 1.52 -13.64
CA ARG A 119 11.41 0.91 -13.41
C ARG A 119 12.50 1.85 -13.96
N ARG A 120 13.44 2.27 -13.11
CA ARG A 120 14.61 3.06 -13.53
C ARG A 120 15.85 2.56 -12.82
N ALA A 121 16.89 2.19 -13.56
CA ALA A 121 18.14 1.67 -13.03
C ALA A 121 17.89 0.54 -12.01
N GLY A 122 16.97 -0.38 -12.33
CA GLY A 122 16.61 -1.51 -11.47
C GLY A 122 15.69 -1.18 -10.27
N ARG A 123 15.42 0.10 -9.99
CA ARG A 123 14.56 0.54 -8.87
C ARG A 123 13.14 0.86 -9.35
N ALA A 124 12.14 0.62 -8.50
CA ALA A 124 10.76 1.07 -8.76
C ALA A 124 10.61 2.50 -8.23
N ILE A 125 10.32 3.45 -9.12
CA ILE A 125 10.24 4.87 -8.80
C ILE A 125 8.80 5.34 -8.91
N VAL A 126 8.31 6.09 -7.93
CA VAL A 126 7.02 6.79 -8.04
C VAL A 126 7.17 7.95 -9.02
N ILE A 127 6.42 7.91 -10.12
CA ILE A 127 6.46 8.95 -11.15
C ILE A 127 5.18 9.80 -11.21
N ASP A 128 4.06 9.31 -10.70
CA ASP A 128 2.78 10.03 -10.64
C ASP A 128 1.86 9.47 -9.55
N VAL A 129 1.01 10.33 -8.99
CA VAL A 129 0.02 10.00 -7.95
C VAL A 129 -1.27 10.76 -8.22
N ARG A 130 -2.40 10.07 -8.39
CA ARG A 130 -3.68 10.68 -8.82
C ARG A 130 -4.93 9.97 -8.32
#